data_AF-A0AAU3TS60-F1
#
_entry.id   AF-A0AAU3TS60-F1
#
_cell.length_a   1.000
_cell.length_b   1.000
_cell.length_c   1.000
_cell.angle_alpha   90.00
_cell.angle_beta   90.00
_cell.angle_gamma   90.00
#
_symmetry.space_group_name_H-M   'P 1'
#
loop_
_entity.id
_entity.type
_entity.pdbx_description
1 polymer ?
#
loop_
_entity_poly.entity_id
_entity_poly.type
_entity_poly.pdbx_seq_one_letter_code
_entity_poly.pdbx_strand_id
1 'polypeptide(L)'
;MNHGPAPWWSRRRCRIRSQWPTSLPGIRFCARGTLAYQAPAHIRANGTASARAAARLALDKLGRGITQDHRPEQLDTAQENLTLAAAHWHTTEDAPGLWLKARITLMLTEQDAGRAQRFQDALRDVTLQLEQEQERRDLFRQAVFNTPDTTRMWWLERHLDQLETLDWGDFNEKILPLVGAADDIQSKAERIARTVLYVWEKLGNDPGQHARFTTTVRTVAEQMGWTDAPWAASDDPATTDAPGSSGDTGTSGPIAGMGAGR
;
A
#
# COMPACT_ATOMS: atom_id res chain seq x y z
N MET A 1 -60.20 -8.29 -14.69
CA MET A 1 -60.19 -8.62 -16.13
C MET A 1 -58.93 -8.00 -16.74
N ASN A 2 -57.90 -8.81 -17.00
CA ASN A 2 -56.66 -8.35 -17.64
C ASN A 2 -56.93 -8.14 -19.13
N HIS A 3 -57.30 -6.91 -19.51
CA HIS A 3 -57.34 -6.53 -20.91
C HIS A 3 -55.90 -6.46 -21.43
N GLY A 4 -55.48 -7.50 -22.16
CA GLY A 4 -54.25 -7.47 -22.95
C GLY A 4 -54.25 -6.32 -23.96
N PRO A 5 -53.13 -6.07 -24.65
CA PRO A 5 -53.00 -4.97 -25.59
C PRO A 5 -54.10 -5.03 -26.65
N ALA A 6 -54.72 -3.88 -26.91
CA ALA A 6 -55.83 -3.75 -27.86
C ALA A 6 -55.36 -4.11 -29.29
N PRO A 7 -56.31 -4.35 -30.23
CA PRO A 7 -55.97 -4.88 -31.54
C PRO A 7 -55.03 -3.95 -32.33
N TRP A 8 -54.31 -4.56 -33.28
CA TRP A 8 -53.10 -4.02 -33.90
C TRP A 8 -53.25 -2.65 -34.58
N TRP A 9 -54.46 -2.31 -35.04
CA TRP A 9 -54.83 -1.06 -35.69
C TRP A 9 -54.89 0.15 -34.75
N SER A 10 -54.97 -0.06 -33.44
CA SER A 10 -54.93 1.02 -32.43
C SER A 10 -53.52 1.42 -32.00
N ARG A 11 -52.50 0.72 -32.51
CA ARG A 11 -51.09 0.88 -32.12
C ARG A 11 -50.44 1.97 -32.94
N ARG A 12 -49.79 2.92 -32.28
CA ARG A 12 -48.99 3.96 -32.93
C ARG A 12 -47.51 3.66 -32.78
N ARG A 13 -46.69 4.15 -33.71
CA ARG A 13 -45.25 3.98 -33.70
C ARG A 13 -44.52 5.31 -33.80
N CYS A 14 -43.37 5.41 -33.17
CA CYS A 14 -42.45 6.52 -33.35
C CYS A 14 -41.00 6.09 -33.21
N ARG A 15 -40.11 6.82 -33.90
CA ARG A 15 -38.67 6.68 -33.72
C ARG A 15 -38.24 7.36 -32.42
N ILE A 16 -37.19 6.82 -31.81
CA ILE A 16 -36.59 7.36 -30.60
C ILE A 16 -35.11 7.59 -30.84
N ARG A 17 -34.68 8.72 -30.29
CA ARG A 17 -33.29 9.02 -30.02
C ARG A 17 -33.26 9.68 -28.65
N SER A 18 -32.55 9.06 -27.72
CA SER A 18 -32.40 9.54 -26.35
C SER A 18 -30.96 9.34 -25.88
N GLN A 19 -30.59 10.05 -24.83
CA GLN A 19 -29.35 9.82 -24.10
C GLN A 19 -29.70 9.48 -22.66
N TRP A 20 -29.19 8.36 -22.17
CA TRP A 20 -29.43 7.88 -20.83
C TRP A 20 -28.09 7.76 -20.06
N PRO A 21 -28.08 8.03 -18.75
CA PRO A 21 -26.85 8.01 -17.98
C PRO A 21 -26.29 6.58 -17.88
N THR A 22 -24.98 6.48 -17.68
CA THR A 22 -24.36 5.27 -17.13
C THR A 22 -24.15 5.46 -15.63
N SER A 23 -23.61 4.45 -14.95
CA SER A 23 -23.14 4.58 -13.55
C SER A 23 -21.94 5.52 -13.40
N LEU A 24 -21.23 5.84 -14.49
CA LEU A 24 -20.12 6.78 -14.46
C LEU A 24 -20.59 8.21 -14.79
N PRO A 25 -20.29 9.19 -13.92
CA PRO A 25 -20.74 10.56 -14.12
C PRO A 25 -20.12 11.17 -15.38
N GLY A 26 -20.95 11.87 -16.16
CA GLY A 26 -20.50 12.54 -17.38
C GLY A 26 -20.35 11.62 -18.60
N ILE A 27 -20.70 10.34 -18.49
CA ILE A 27 -20.75 9.37 -19.59
C ILE A 27 -22.19 8.92 -19.80
N ARG A 28 -22.62 8.77 -21.06
CA ARG A 28 -24.00 8.41 -21.39
C ARG A 28 -24.08 7.35 -22.48
N PHE A 29 -25.07 6.48 -22.39
CA PHE A 29 -25.49 5.65 -23.50
C PHE A 29 -26.39 6.45 -24.46
N CYS A 30 -26.14 6.30 -25.75
CA CYS A 30 -27.02 6.74 -26.81
C CYS A 30 -28.01 5.64 -27.15
N ALA A 31 -29.29 5.89 -26.89
CA ALA A 31 -30.39 5.00 -27.24
C ALA A 31 -30.99 5.41 -28.59
N ARG A 32 -31.12 4.45 -29.52
CA ARG A 32 -31.85 4.63 -30.79
C ARG A 32 -32.79 3.47 -31.02
N GLY A 33 -33.99 3.74 -31.54
CA GLY A 33 -34.93 2.66 -31.76
C GLY A 33 -36.32 3.08 -32.21
N THR A 34 -37.25 2.15 -32.06
CA THR A 34 -38.67 2.35 -32.35
C THR A 34 -39.50 1.98 -31.13
N LEU A 35 -40.45 2.85 -30.79
CA LEU A 35 -41.47 2.62 -29.76
C LEU A 35 -42.82 2.46 -30.43
N ALA A 36 -43.47 1.35 -30.09
CA ALA A 36 -44.88 1.14 -30.30
C ALA A 36 -45.61 1.44 -29.00
N TYR A 37 -46.68 2.23 -29.09
CA TYR A 37 -47.47 2.59 -27.93
C TYR A 37 -48.96 2.56 -28.24
N GLN A 38 -49.74 2.35 -27.19
CA GLN A 38 -51.19 2.44 -27.22
C GLN A 38 -51.65 3.22 -26.00
N ALA A 39 -52.21 4.39 -26.25
CA ALA A 39 -52.74 5.26 -25.21
C ALA A 39 -54.23 4.97 -24.94
N PRO A 40 -54.72 5.10 -23.71
CA PRO A 40 -56.13 5.05 -23.35
C PRO A 40 -56.87 6.32 -23.80
N ALA A 41 -58.21 6.28 -23.82
CA ALA A 41 -59.05 7.36 -24.37
C ALA A 41 -58.80 8.73 -23.72
N HIS A 42 -58.58 8.77 -22.40
CA HIS A 42 -58.30 10.02 -21.67
C HIS A 42 -56.98 10.70 -22.11
N ILE A 43 -55.94 9.92 -22.41
CA ILE A 43 -54.69 10.47 -22.96
C ILE A 43 -54.87 10.89 -24.42
N ARG A 44 -55.69 10.17 -25.20
CA ARG A 44 -55.99 10.51 -26.60
C ARG A 44 -56.83 11.78 -26.72
N ALA A 45 -57.68 12.10 -25.74
CA ALA A 45 -58.49 13.31 -25.72
C ALA A 45 -57.62 14.58 -25.80
N ASN A 46 -56.42 14.53 -25.22
CA ASN A 46 -55.42 15.61 -25.26
C ASN A 46 -54.59 15.63 -26.56
N GLY A 47 -54.99 14.84 -27.56
CA GLY A 47 -54.34 14.78 -28.86
C GLY A 47 -53.18 13.78 -28.97
N THR A 48 -52.79 13.51 -30.21
CA THR A 48 -51.79 12.48 -30.55
C THR A 48 -50.37 12.83 -30.10
N ALA A 49 -50.05 14.14 -30.04
CA ALA A 49 -48.76 14.63 -29.56
C ALA A 49 -48.56 14.37 -28.07
N SER A 50 -49.61 14.59 -27.26
CA SER A 50 -49.60 14.33 -25.82
C SER A 50 -49.39 12.84 -25.53
N ALA A 51 -50.14 11.97 -26.22
CA ALA A 51 -49.96 10.52 -26.12
C ALA A 51 -48.54 10.06 -26.47
N ARG A 52 -47.95 10.63 -27.53
CA ARG A 52 -46.55 10.36 -27.89
C ARG A 52 -45.58 10.85 -26.82
N ALA A 53 -45.78 12.04 -26.26
CA ALA A 53 -44.91 12.61 -25.24
C ALA A 53 -44.94 11.76 -23.96
N ALA A 54 -46.13 11.35 -23.50
CA ALA A 54 -46.29 10.45 -22.35
C ALA A 54 -45.58 9.10 -22.59
N ALA A 55 -45.77 8.50 -23.76
CA ALA A 55 -45.11 7.25 -24.12
C ALA A 55 -43.57 7.37 -24.19
N ARG A 56 -43.06 8.50 -24.69
CA ARG A 56 -41.61 8.77 -24.69
C ARG A 56 -41.07 8.98 -23.29
N LEU A 57 -41.76 9.74 -22.44
CA LEU A 57 -41.35 10.00 -21.06
C LEU A 57 -41.30 8.71 -20.24
N ALA A 58 -42.34 7.88 -20.35
CA ALA A 58 -42.43 6.58 -19.69
C ALA A 58 -41.27 5.66 -20.09
N LEU A 59 -40.93 5.61 -21.39
CA LEU A 59 -39.78 4.86 -21.86
C LEU A 59 -38.44 5.47 -21.42
N ASP A 60 -38.31 6.79 -21.39
CA ASP A 60 -37.09 7.46 -20.93
C ASP A 60 -36.82 7.16 -19.45
N LYS A 61 -37.87 7.12 -18.61
CA LYS A 61 -37.78 6.70 -17.21
C LYS A 61 -37.31 5.25 -17.07
N LEU A 62 -37.93 4.33 -17.81
CA LEU A 62 -37.52 2.92 -17.83
C LEU A 62 -36.06 2.77 -18.28
N GLY A 63 -35.69 3.42 -19.39
CA GLY A 63 -34.35 3.37 -19.94
C GLY A 63 -33.30 3.89 -18.96
N ARG A 64 -33.55 5.04 -18.32
CA ARG A 64 -32.67 5.62 -17.29
C ARG A 64 -32.55 4.70 -16.07
N GLY A 65 -33.67 4.17 -15.59
CA GLY A 65 -33.70 3.28 -14.43
C GLY A 65 -32.84 2.03 -14.60
N ILE A 66 -32.77 1.49 -15.82
CA ILE A 66 -31.91 0.34 -16.12
C ILE A 66 -30.46 0.77 -16.35
N THR A 67 -30.24 1.79 -17.19
CA THR A 67 -28.89 2.14 -17.66
C THR A 67 -27.99 2.79 -16.62
N GLN A 68 -28.57 3.49 -15.63
CA GLN A 68 -27.81 4.14 -14.56
C GLN A 68 -27.02 3.16 -13.68
N ASP A 69 -27.44 1.90 -13.60
CA ASP A 69 -26.78 0.90 -12.76
C ASP A 69 -25.61 0.19 -13.47
N HIS A 70 -25.44 0.45 -14.76
CA HIS A 70 -24.45 -0.23 -15.60
C HIS A 70 -23.28 0.68 -15.91
N ARG A 71 -22.07 0.14 -15.87
CA ARG A 71 -20.88 0.85 -16.34
C ARG A 71 -20.86 0.91 -17.88
N PRO A 72 -20.15 1.87 -18.49
CA PRO A 72 -20.05 1.96 -19.95
C PRO A 72 -19.61 0.65 -20.61
N GLU A 73 -18.74 -0.12 -19.97
CA GLU A 73 -18.18 -1.36 -20.52
C GLU A 73 -19.17 -2.54 -20.44
N GLN A 74 -20.22 -2.38 -19.64
CA GLN A 74 -21.33 -3.33 -19.53
C GLN A 74 -22.44 -2.99 -20.53
N LEU A 75 -22.09 -2.43 -21.70
CA LEU A 75 -23.02 -2.02 -22.73
C LEU A 75 -23.95 -3.18 -23.14
N ASP A 76 -23.39 -4.36 -23.34
CA ASP A 76 -24.15 -5.54 -23.78
C ASP A 76 -25.13 -6.00 -22.70
N THR A 77 -24.70 -6.05 -21.44
CA THR A 77 -25.59 -6.37 -20.31
C THR A 77 -26.71 -5.33 -20.16
N ALA A 78 -26.39 -4.04 -20.29
CA ALA A 78 -27.39 -2.98 -20.27
C ALA A 78 -28.38 -3.11 -21.45
N GLN A 79 -27.89 -3.49 -22.63
CA GLN A 79 -28.69 -3.72 -23.83
C GLN A 79 -29.63 -4.92 -23.65
N GLU A 80 -29.16 -6.02 -23.08
CA GLU A 80 -29.96 -7.21 -22.80
C GLU A 80 -31.06 -6.92 -21.77
N ASN A 81 -30.71 -6.27 -20.65
CA ASN A 81 -31.66 -5.89 -19.61
C ASN A 81 -32.74 -4.93 -20.14
N LEU A 82 -32.34 -3.94 -20.93
CA LEU A 82 -33.28 -3.04 -21.61
C LEU A 82 -34.18 -3.79 -22.58
N THR A 83 -33.61 -4.72 -23.35
CA THR A 83 -34.37 -5.52 -24.32
C THR A 83 -35.40 -6.38 -23.60
N LEU A 84 -35.02 -7.05 -22.51
CA LEU A 84 -35.92 -7.86 -21.71
C LEU A 84 -37.08 -7.03 -21.15
N ALA A 85 -36.79 -5.85 -20.61
CA ALA A 85 -37.79 -4.95 -20.05
C ALA A 85 -38.74 -4.36 -21.11
N ALA A 86 -38.23 -4.05 -22.31
CA ALA A 86 -38.98 -3.32 -23.33
C ALA A 86 -39.58 -4.19 -24.46
N ALA A 87 -39.15 -5.44 -24.62
CA ALA A 87 -39.55 -6.31 -25.74
C ALA A 87 -41.02 -6.74 -25.70
N HIS A 88 -41.60 -6.83 -24.51
CA HIS A 88 -42.99 -7.22 -24.30
C HIS A 88 -43.88 -6.01 -24.05
N TRP A 89 -45.16 -6.14 -24.39
CA TRP A 89 -46.15 -5.12 -24.07
C TRP A 89 -46.32 -5.04 -22.56
N HIS A 90 -46.04 -3.87 -22.01
CA HIS A 90 -46.15 -3.60 -20.58
C HIS A 90 -46.82 -2.25 -20.35
N THR A 91 -47.34 -2.08 -19.14
CA THR A 91 -47.87 -0.81 -18.65
C THR A 91 -46.90 -0.19 -17.66
N THR A 92 -46.85 1.13 -17.61
CA THR A 92 -46.04 1.84 -16.61
C THR A 92 -46.91 2.33 -15.47
N GLU A 93 -46.38 2.29 -14.25
CA GLU A 93 -47.07 2.77 -13.04
C GLU A 93 -47.49 4.24 -13.15
N ASP A 94 -46.64 5.07 -13.74
CA ASP A 94 -46.88 6.51 -13.94
C ASP A 94 -48.01 6.85 -14.91
N ALA A 95 -48.46 5.89 -15.72
CA ALA A 95 -49.47 6.12 -16.75
C ALA A 95 -50.35 4.87 -16.93
N PRO A 96 -51.28 4.60 -15.99
CA PRO A 96 -52.10 3.40 -16.03
C PRO A 96 -52.92 3.33 -17.33
N GLY A 97 -52.88 2.17 -17.98
CA GLY A 97 -53.54 1.93 -19.26
C GLY A 97 -52.77 2.38 -20.51
N LEU A 98 -51.61 3.05 -20.35
CA LEU A 98 -50.66 3.26 -21.43
C LEU A 98 -49.83 1.99 -21.63
N TRP A 99 -49.97 1.36 -22.80
CA TRP A 99 -49.18 0.19 -23.15
C TRP A 99 -48.02 0.57 -24.04
N LEU A 100 -46.84 0.03 -23.74
CA LEU A 100 -45.59 0.32 -24.42
C LEU A 100 -44.90 -0.98 -24.83
N LYS A 101 -44.24 -0.93 -25.99
CA LYS A 101 -43.29 -1.93 -26.45
C LYS A 101 -42.23 -1.22 -27.28
N ALA A 102 -40.96 -1.41 -26.96
CA ALA A 102 -39.88 -0.75 -27.69
C ALA A 102 -38.80 -1.74 -28.12
N ARG A 103 -38.19 -1.44 -29.28
CA ARG A 103 -36.96 -2.09 -29.74
C ARG A 103 -35.91 -1.00 -29.83
N ILE A 104 -34.90 -1.10 -28.98
CA ILE A 104 -33.89 -0.06 -28.75
C ILE A 104 -32.52 -0.70 -28.82
N THR A 105 -31.60 0.02 -29.42
CA THR A 105 -30.17 -0.28 -29.44
C THR A 105 -29.45 0.81 -28.67
N LEU A 106 -28.65 0.40 -27.69
CA LEU A 106 -27.71 1.21 -26.95
C LEU A 106 -26.38 1.24 -27.68
N MET A 107 -25.74 2.40 -27.66
CA MET A 107 -24.40 2.61 -28.20
C MET A 107 -23.67 3.60 -27.31
N LEU A 108 -22.36 3.49 -27.21
CA LEU A 108 -21.51 4.58 -26.72
C LEU A 108 -21.10 5.45 -27.90
N THR A 109 -21.08 6.77 -27.69
CA THR A 109 -20.44 7.65 -28.66
C THR A 109 -18.94 7.48 -28.59
N GLU A 110 -18.21 7.80 -29.66
CA GLU A 110 -16.74 7.77 -29.66
C GLU A 110 -16.16 8.65 -28.55
N GLN A 111 -16.79 9.81 -28.31
CA GLN A 111 -16.39 10.71 -27.22
C GLN A 111 -16.59 10.07 -25.84
N ASP A 112 -17.74 9.45 -25.60
CA ASP A 112 -18.06 8.82 -24.32
C ASP A 112 -17.25 7.54 -24.10
N ALA A 113 -16.99 6.77 -25.15
CA ALA A 113 -16.09 5.61 -25.13
C ALA A 113 -14.66 6.03 -24.79
N GLY A 114 -14.15 7.11 -25.39
CA GLY A 114 -12.84 7.67 -25.07
C GLY A 114 -12.74 8.17 -23.62
N ARG A 115 -13.81 8.74 -23.07
CA ARG A 115 -13.85 9.11 -21.64
C ARG A 115 -13.85 7.89 -20.72
N ALA A 116 -14.63 6.86 -21.05
CA ALA A 116 -14.67 5.61 -20.30
C ALA A 116 -13.29 4.96 -20.28
N GLN A 117 -12.64 4.85 -21.45
CA GLN A 117 -11.31 4.28 -21.56
C GLN A 117 -10.29 5.03 -20.68
N ARG A 118 -10.23 6.37 -20.78
CA ARG A 118 -9.32 7.18 -19.94
C ARG A 118 -9.55 6.98 -18.45
N PHE A 119 -10.81 6.83 -18.03
CA PHE A 119 -11.14 6.55 -16.65
C PHE A 119 -10.64 5.16 -16.22
N GLN A 120 -10.80 4.15 -17.08
CA GLN A 120 -10.27 2.81 -16.82
C GLN A 120 -8.75 2.79 -16.77
N ASP A 121 -8.10 3.46 -17.71
CA ASP A 121 -6.63 3.57 -17.76
C ASP A 121 -6.12 4.23 -16.48
N ALA A 122 -6.75 5.33 -16.03
CA ALA A 122 -6.40 6.00 -14.79
C ALA A 122 -6.57 5.10 -13.55
N LEU A 123 -7.65 4.30 -13.48
CA LEU A 123 -7.83 3.32 -12.41
C LEU A 123 -6.79 2.20 -12.46
N ARG A 124 -6.41 1.77 -13.67
CA ARG A 124 -5.40 0.74 -13.86
C ARG A 124 -4.04 1.25 -13.41
N ASP A 125 -3.67 2.47 -13.79
CA ASP A 125 -2.41 3.11 -13.41
C ASP A 125 -2.29 3.25 -11.89
N VAL A 126 -3.34 3.73 -11.22
CA VAL A 126 -3.35 3.86 -9.75
C VAL A 126 -3.25 2.50 -9.06
N THR A 127 -3.99 1.50 -9.55
CA THR A 127 -3.92 0.13 -9.01
C THR A 127 -2.51 -0.45 -9.15
N LEU A 128 -1.89 -0.30 -10.33
CA LEU A 128 -0.54 -0.77 -10.59
C LEU A 128 0.49 -0.04 -9.72
N GLN A 129 0.36 1.27 -9.53
CA GLN A 129 1.24 2.03 -8.64
C GLN A 129 1.12 1.55 -7.19
N LEU A 130 -0.10 1.29 -6.71
CA LEU A 130 -0.31 0.80 -5.36
C LEU A 130 0.29 -0.61 -5.17
N GLU A 131 0.08 -1.50 -6.15
CA GLU A 131 0.66 -2.85 -6.16
C GLU A 131 2.20 -2.79 -6.15
N GLN A 132 2.80 -1.93 -6.99
CA GLN A 132 4.25 -1.74 -7.04
C GLN A 132 4.80 -1.18 -5.73
N GLU A 133 4.15 -0.17 -5.15
CA GLU A 133 4.58 0.39 -3.87
C GLU A 133 4.44 -0.61 -2.73
N GLN A 134 3.40 -1.45 -2.76
CA GLN A 134 3.24 -2.54 -1.81
C GLN A 134 4.35 -3.58 -1.98
N GLU A 135 4.62 -4.03 -3.20
CA GLU A 135 5.69 -4.98 -3.50
C GLU A 135 7.06 -4.44 -3.07
N ARG A 136 7.36 -3.16 -3.36
CA ARG A 136 8.61 -2.51 -2.94
C ARG A 136 8.74 -2.46 -1.42
N ARG A 137 7.65 -2.17 -0.70
CA ARG A 137 7.65 -2.17 0.77
C ARG A 137 7.82 -3.57 1.33
N ASP A 138 7.20 -4.57 0.72
CA ASP A 138 7.30 -5.96 1.15
C ASP A 138 8.71 -6.49 0.93
N LEU A 139 9.32 -6.23 -0.23
CA LEU A 139 10.72 -6.54 -0.50
C LEU A 139 11.66 -5.79 0.43
N PHE A 140 11.43 -4.50 0.67
CA PHE A 140 12.21 -3.71 1.62
C PHE A 140 12.11 -4.31 3.02
N ARG A 141 10.89 -4.67 3.47
CA ARG A 141 10.67 -5.32 4.77
C ARG A 141 11.40 -6.66 4.85
N GLN A 142 11.33 -7.48 3.81
CA GLN A 142 12.03 -8.76 3.75
C GLN A 142 13.55 -8.62 3.68
N ALA A 143 14.08 -7.52 3.13
CA ALA A 143 15.52 -7.30 3.06
C ALA A 143 16.07 -6.66 4.36
N VAL A 144 15.39 -5.63 4.88
CA VAL A 144 15.87 -4.80 5.99
C VAL A 144 15.39 -5.31 7.35
N PHE A 145 14.12 -5.73 7.44
CA PHE A 145 13.48 -6.18 8.68
C PHE A 145 13.47 -7.71 8.82
N ASN A 146 14.35 -8.42 8.10
CA ASN A 146 14.48 -9.88 8.17
C ASN A 146 15.03 -10.37 9.51
N THR A 147 16.08 -9.70 9.99
CA THR A 147 16.71 -9.99 11.26
C THR A 147 17.00 -8.69 11.98
N PRO A 148 16.98 -8.67 13.33
CA PRO A 148 17.31 -7.48 14.10
C PRO A 148 18.69 -6.90 13.76
N ASP A 149 19.65 -7.74 13.34
CA ASP A 149 20.99 -7.30 13.00
C ASP A 149 21.05 -6.63 11.63
N THR A 150 20.35 -7.15 10.62
CA THR A 150 20.23 -6.49 9.31
C THR A 150 19.54 -5.13 9.43
N THR A 151 18.55 -5.03 10.32
CA THR A 151 17.86 -3.77 10.61
C THR A 151 18.75 -2.73 11.27
N ARG A 152 19.59 -3.15 12.23
CA ARG A 152 20.58 -2.28 12.88
C ARG A 152 21.64 -1.80 11.90
N MET A 153 22.14 -2.69 11.04
CA MET A 153 23.10 -2.34 10.00
C MET A 153 22.52 -1.34 9.00
N TRP A 154 21.28 -1.54 8.54
CA TRP A 154 20.59 -0.59 7.68
C TRP A 154 20.40 0.79 8.36
N TRP A 155 20.04 0.81 9.65
CA TRP A 155 19.88 2.06 10.40
C TRP A 155 21.20 2.85 10.50
N LEU A 156 22.29 2.15 10.80
CA LEU A 156 23.64 2.72 10.81
C LEU A 156 24.05 3.25 9.43
N GLU A 157 23.84 2.46 8.36
CA GLU A 157 24.11 2.88 6.98
C GLU A 157 23.33 4.13 6.58
N ARG A 158 22.08 4.25 7.03
CA ARG A 158 21.23 5.41 6.75
C ARG A 158 21.68 6.69 7.44
N HIS A 159 22.42 6.57 8.54
CA HIS A 159 22.84 7.68 9.39
C HIS A 159 24.37 7.75 9.56
N LEU A 160 25.13 7.23 8.60
CA LEU A 160 26.60 7.28 8.58
C LEU A 160 27.15 8.70 8.75
N ASP A 161 26.48 9.70 8.17
CA ASP A 161 26.93 11.09 8.26
C ASP A 161 26.61 11.75 9.62
N GLN A 162 25.87 11.07 10.50
CA GLN A 162 25.31 11.60 11.75
C GLN A 162 25.43 10.61 12.92
N LEU A 163 26.51 9.81 12.93
CA LEU A 163 26.79 8.81 13.96
C LEU A 163 26.87 9.40 15.39
N GLU A 164 27.39 10.62 15.54
CA GLU A 164 27.55 11.27 16.86
C GLU A 164 26.22 11.73 17.48
N THR A 165 25.17 11.90 16.66
CA THR A 165 23.83 12.32 17.08
C THR A 165 22.81 11.20 16.92
N LEU A 166 23.26 9.96 16.74
CA LEU A 166 22.41 8.83 16.43
C LEU A 166 21.55 8.46 17.64
N ASP A 167 20.24 8.71 17.55
CA ASP A 167 19.30 8.38 18.62
C ASP A 167 18.88 6.90 18.55
N TRP A 168 19.51 6.08 19.39
CA TRP A 168 19.15 4.68 19.56
C TRP A 168 17.80 4.48 20.29
N GLY A 169 17.31 5.50 21.01
CA GLY A 169 15.98 5.50 21.61
C GLY A 169 14.89 5.45 20.53
N ASP A 170 14.97 6.35 19.56
CA ASP A 170 14.06 6.40 18.41
C ASP A 170 14.09 5.10 17.58
N PHE A 171 15.26 4.48 17.40
CA PHE A 171 15.39 3.17 16.75
C PHE A 171 14.65 2.07 17.52
N ASN A 172 14.88 1.98 18.83
CA ASN A 172 14.27 0.95 19.68
C ASN A 172 12.75 1.09 19.80
N GLU A 173 12.24 2.33 19.83
CA GLU A 173 10.81 2.61 19.96
C GLU A 173 10.05 2.44 18.63
N LYS A 174 10.61 2.90 17.49
CA LYS A 174 9.88 2.99 16.22
C LYS A 174 10.27 1.92 15.19
N ILE A 175 11.51 1.45 15.20
CA ILE A 175 12.07 0.61 14.12
C ILE A 175 12.17 -0.86 14.56
N LEU A 176 12.67 -1.13 15.76
CA LEU A 176 12.83 -2.49 16.28
C LEU A 176 11.52 -3.31 16.35
N PRO A 177 10.34 -2.73 16.71
CA PRO A 177 9.08 -3.47 16.74
C PRO A 177 8.62 -3.99 15.36
N LEU A 178 9.13 -3.41 14.26
CA LEU A 178 8.73 -3.76 12.89
C LEU A 178 9.36 -5.06 12.37
N VAL A 179 10.44 -5.52 13.03
CA VAL A 179 11.19 -6.76 12.71
C VAL A 179 10.37 -8.02 12.98
N GLY A 180 9.22 -7.91 13.67
CA GLY A 180 8.47 -9.07 14.12
C GLY A 180 9.21 -9.76 15.26
N ALA A 181 8.49 -10.15 16.31
CA ALA A 181 9.08 -10.71 17.51
C ALA A 181 9.80 -12.05 17.25
N ALA A 182 11.09 -11.99 16.93
CA ALA A 182 12.03 -13.10 16.93
C ALA A 182 13.44 -12.55 17.17
N ASP A 183 13.84 -12.31 18.42
CA ASP A 183 14.33 -13.39 19.27
C ASP A 183 15.00 -12.90 20.55
N ASP A 184 14.94 -13.85 21.48
CA ASP A 184 15.48 -13.97 22.82
C ASP A 184 16.73 -13.13 23.15
N ILE A 185 16.66 -12.48 24.31
CA ILE A 185 17.72 -11.69 24.94
C ILE A 185 19.03 -12.50 25.05
N GLN A 186 18.92 -13.84 25.09
CA GLN A 186 20.03 -14.78 25.17
C GLN A 186 20.92 -14.83 23.91
N SER A 187 20.35 -14.64 22.71
CA SER A 187 21.13 -14.61 21.45
C SER A 187 21.94 -13.31 21.28
N LYS A 188 21.45 -12.20 21.88
CA LYS A 188 22.12 -10.89 21.88
C LYS A 188 23.40 -10.88 22.71
N ALA A 189 23.37 -11.50 23.90
CA ALA A 189 24.55 -11.60 24.76
C ALA A 189 25.63 -12.50 24.13
N GLU A 190 25.23 -13.61 23.50
CA GLU A 190 26.16 -14.56 22.89
C GLU A 190 26.87 -13.99 21.65
N ARG A 191 26.16 -13.19 20.84
CA ARG A 191 26.74 -12.59 19.63
C ARG A 191 27.65 -11.40 19.96
N ILE A 192 27.30 -10.57 20.94
CA ILE A 192 28.17 -9.48 21.42
C ILE A 192 29.43 -10.05 22.09
N ALA A 193 29.32 -11.14 22.87
CA ALA A 193 30.49 -11.82 23.43
C ALA A 193 31.45 -12.31 22.33
N ARG A 194 30.94 -12.88 21.23
CA ARG A 194 31.78 -13.35 20.10
C ARG A 194 32.45 -12.22 19.32
N THR A 195 31.77 -11.09 19.12
CA THR A 195 32.35 -9.93 18.43
C THR A 195 33.39 -9.21 19.30
N VAL A 196 33.13 -9.09 20.61
CA VAL A 196 34.11 -8.55 21.57
C VAL A 196 35.33 -9.47 21.66
N LEU A 197 35.15 -10.80 21.69
CA LEU A 197 36.27 -11.76 21.64
C LEU A 197 37.10 -11.64 20.36
N TYR A 198 36.44 -11.52 19.21
CA TYR A 198 37.12 -11.38 17.91
C TYR A 198 37.95 -10.09 17.82
N VAL A 199 37.41 -8.99 18.34
CA VAL A 199 38.12 -7.70 18.37
C VAL A 199 39.25 -7.72 19.41
N TRP A 200 39.04 -8.38 20.56
CA TRP A 200 40.07 -8.62 21.56
C TRP A 200 41.25 -9.45 21.02
N GLU A 201 40.99 -10.49 20.23
CA GLU A 201 42.03 -11.29 19.55
C GLU A 201 42.75 -10.54 18.42
N LYS A 202 42.13 -9.51 17.85
CA LYS A 202 42.69 -8.71 16.75
C LYS A 202 43.41 -7.44 17.18
N LEU A 203 43.10 -6.90 18.36
CA LEU A 203 43.98 -5.94 19.00
C LEU A 203 45.23 -6.71 19.45
N GLY A 204 46.36 -6.50 18.76
CA GLY A 204 47.66 -7.05 19.17
C GLY A 204 48.02 -6.67 20.61
N ASN A 205 49.18 -7.13 21.10
CA ASN A 205 49.62 -6.98 22.51
C ASN A 205 49.94 -5.53 22.98
N ASP A 206 49.24 -4.51 22.48
CA ASP A 206 49.32 -3.13 22.96
C ASP A 206 48.34 -2.90 24.12
N PRO A 207 48.83 -2.84 25.38
CA PRO A 207 47.98 -2.74 26.57
C PRO A 207 47.16 -1.44 26.61
N GLY A 208 47.60 -0.37 25.94
CA GLY A 208 46.86 0.90 25.89
C GLY A 208 45.60 0.83 25.03
N GLN A 209 45.59 0.02 23.99
CA GLN A 209 44.43 -0.17 23.11
C GLN A 209 43.41 -1.12 23.74
N HIS A 210 43.88 -2.16 24.45
CA HIS A 210 43.03 -3.06 25.24
C HIS A 210 42.24 -2.32 26.33
N ALA A 211 42.88 -1.35 27.01
CA ALA A 211 42.22 -0.53 28.04
C ALA A 211 41.14 0.42 27.48
N ARG A 212 41.41 1.03 26.32
CA ARG A 212 40.43 1.92 25.67
C ARG A 212 39.24 1.15 25.12
N PHE A 213 39.50 0.02 24.48
CA PHE A 213 38.44 -0.85 23.96
C PHE A 213 37.52 -1.38 25.07
N THR A 214 38.09 -1.86 26.18
CA THR A 214 37.29 -2.32 27.34
C THR A 214 36.46 -1.22 27.97
N THR A 215 36.97 0.01 28.03
CA THR A 215 36.21 1.17 28.53
C THR A 215 35.01 1.50 27.62
N THR A 216 35.21 1.49 26.29
CA THR A 216 34.13 1.73 25.33
C THR A 216 33.07 0.63 25.36
N VAL A 217 33.49 -0.65 25.41
CA VAL A 217 32.57 -1.79 25.50
C VAL A 217 31.77 -1.76 26.80
N ARG A 218 32.40 -1.40 27.93
CA ARG A 218 31.73 -1.22 29.22
C ARG A 218 30.67 -0.13 29.17
N THR A 219 31.01 1.03 28.59
CA THR A 219 30.07 2.15 28.44
C THR A 219 28.86 1.76 27.60
N VAL A 220 29.08 1.01 26.51
CA VAL A 220 27.99 0.51 25.66
C VAL A 220 27.16 -0.55 26.39
N ALA A 221 27.77 -1.45 27.16
CA ALA A 221 27.05 -2.46 27.94
C ALA A 221 26.18 -1.83 29.05
N GLU A 222 26.67 -0.81 29.73
CA GLU A 222 25.93 -0.03 30.73
C GLU A 222 24.74 0.71 30.09
N GLN A 223 24.93 1.33 28.93
CA GLN A 223 23.85 1.97 28.17
C GLN A 223 22.78 0.98 27.68
N MET A 224 23.17 -0.28 27.48
CA MET A 224 22.26 -1.39 27.12
C MET A 224 21.61 -2.06 28.34
N GLY A 225 21.89 -1.60 29.56
CA GLY A 225 21.32 -2.13 30.80
C GLY A 225 21.88 -3.49 31.25
N TRP A 226 23.09 -3.85 30.78
CA TRP A 226 23.75 -5.13 31.09
C TRP A 226 24.74 -4.99 32.25
N THR A 227 24.23 -4.66 33.44
CA THR A 227 25.04 -4.35 34.63
C THR A 227 25.67 -5.57 35.33
N ASP A 228 25.22 -6.79 35.04
CA ASP A 228 25.63 -8.01 35.77
C ASP A 228 26.62 -8.93 35.01
N ALA A 229 27.26 -8.45 33.95
CA ALA A 229 28.24 -9.26 33.21
C ALA A 229 29.55 -9.40 34.01
N PRO A 230 30.09 -10.62 34.22
CA PRO A 230 31.36 -10.83 34.92
C PRO A 230 32.52 -10.46 34.00
N TRP A 231 32.85 -9.18 33.92
CA TRP A 231 34.03 -8.72 33.22
C TRP A 231 35.28 -9.12 34.02
N ALA A 232 36.31 -9.63 33.33
CA ALA A 232 37.61 -9.83 33.97
C ALA A 232 38.10 -8.47 34.50
N ALA A 233 38.44 -8.44 35.80
CA ALA A 233 38.96 -7.23 36.43
C ALA A 233 40.14 -6.71 35.61
N SER A 234 40.12 -5.42 35.28
CA SER A 234 41.28 -4.73 34.75
C SER A 234 42.37 -4.82 35.83
N ASP A 235 43.39 -5.66 35.62
CA ASP A 235 44.63 -5.54 36.36
C ASP A 235 45.26 -4.20 35.95
N ASP A 236 45.08 -3.17 36.79
CA ASP A 236 45.78 -1.90 36.67
C ASP A 236 47.28 -2.13 36.94
N PRO A 237 48.19 -1.93 35.97
CA PRO A 237 49.60 -1.85 36.25
C PRO A 237 49.96 -0.38 36.46
N ALA A 238 49.63 0.17 37.63
CA ALA A 238 50.06 1.52 38.01
C ALA A 238 50.16 1.69 39.53
N THR A 239 51.22 1.13 40.13
CA THR A 239 51.84 1.77 41.29
C THR A 239 53.33 1.45 41.29
N THR A 240 54.09 2.28 40.58
CA THR A 240 55.53 2.40 40.79
C THR A 240 55.76 3.53 41.79
N ASP A 241 56.68 3.28 42.72
CA ASP A 241 57.38 4.21 43.61
C ASP A 241 56.66 4.83 44.82
N ALA A 242 57.04 4.32 45.99
CA ALA A 242 57.27 5.14 47.18
C ALA A 242 58.77 5.06 47.54
N PRO A 243 59.49 6.20 47.68
CA PRO A 243 60.88 6.21 48.10
C PRO A 243 60.98 6.19 49.63
N GLY A 244 61.89 5.38 50.19
CA GLY A 244 62.13 5.37 51.63
C GLY A 244 63.15 4.36 52.15
N SER A 245 64.41 4.77 52.14
CA SER A 245 65.39 4.58 53.23
C SER A 245 66.01 3.20 53.53
N SER A 246 67.34 3.16 53.27
CA SER A 246 68.42 2.61 54.13
C SER A 246 68.79 1.12 54.12
N GLY A 247 70.10 0.86 53.91
CA GLY A 247 70.83 -0.35 54.33
C GLY A 247 71.34 -1.18 53.14
N ASP A 248 72.45 -0.81 52.49
CA ASP A 248 73.84 -1.09 52.86
C ASP A 248 74.35 -2.51 52.51
N THR A 249 75.55 -2.52 51.92
CA THR A 249 76.53 -3.60 51.69
C THR A 249 76.26 -4.77 50.74
N GLY A 250 77.22 -4.98 49.82
CA GLY A 250 77.55 -6.31 49.25
C GLY A 250 77.62 -6.35 47.72
N THR A 251 78.57 -5.68 47.06
CA THR A 251 79.87 -6.23 46.65
C THR A 251 79.84 -7.17 45.43
N SER A 252 80.39 -6.63 44.33
CA SER A 252 81.19 -7.28 43.25
C SER A 252 80.49 -7.93 42.04
N GLY A 253 80.85 -7.40 40.85
CA GLY A 253 80.49 -7.85 39.50
C GLY A 253 81.25 -9.11 39.01
N PRO A 254 81.53 -9.31 37.69
CA PRO A 254 81.86 -8.27 36.71
C PRO A 254 81.10 -8.35 35.35
N ILE A 255 81.26 -7.24 34.62
CA ILE A 255 80.85 -6.96 33.24
C ILE A 255 81.86 -7.59 32.27
N ALA A 256 81.37 -8.28 31.23
CA ALA A 256 82.16 -8.63 30.05
C ALA A 256 81.99 -7.53 28.98
N GLY A 257 83.09 -6.85 28.64
CA GLY A 257 83.16 -5.90 27.53
C GLY A 257 84.23 -6.34 26.53
N MET A 258 83.80 -6.84 25.37
CA MET A 258 84.65 -6.98 24.19
C MET A 258 84.53 -5.68 23.37
N GLY A 259 85.63 -4.92 23.32
CA GLY A 259 85.79 -3.79 22.42
C GLY A 259 86.28 -4.24 21.04
N ALA A 260 85.70 -3.65 20.01
CA ALA A 260 86.23 -3.67 18.65
C ALA A 260 87.29 -2.57 18.51
N GLY A 261 88.54 -2.97 18.30
CA GLY A 261 89.56 -2.14 17.67
C GLY A 261 89.46 -2.29 16.15
N ARG A 262 89.70 -1.19 15.45
CA ARG A 262 89.68 -1.03 13.99
C ARG A 262 90.38 -2.14 13.20
#